data_AF-A0A966PNH5-F1
#
_entry.id   AF-A0A966PNH5-F1
#
_cell.length_a   1.000
_cell.length_b   1.000
_cell.length_c   1.000
_cell.angle_alpha   90.00
_cell.angle_beta   90.00
_cell.angle_gamma   90.00
#
_symmetry.space_group_name_H-M   'P 1'
#
loop_
_entity.id
_entity.type
_entity.pdbx_description
1 polymer ?
#
loop_
_entity_poly.entity_id
_entity_poly.type
_entity_poly.pdbx_seq_one_letter_code
_entity_poly.pdbx_strand_id
1 'polypeptide(L)'
;RLVTGHESLAYLARRYGFDLVGTVVPGLSSASEVSAGELAALKDVIATEGVDVIFSEVGTPTQVTEAIADETGADVVELDTHLLPPDGSYETFMTELVSAIVSALSS
;
A
#
# COMPACT_ATOMS: atom_id res chain seq x y z
N ARG A 1 -8.58 -7.06 2.85
CA ARG A 1 -8.76 -5.78 2.11
C ARG A 1 -7.50 -4.97 2.33
N LEU A 2 -7.05 -4.19 1.35
CA LEU A 2 -5.76 -3.49 1.48
C LEU A 2 -5.78 -2.10 0.83
N VAL A 3 -4.94 -1.21 1.38
CA VAL A 3 -4.61 0.11 0.80
C VAL A 3 -3.15 0.09 0.35
N THR A 4 -2.82 0.75 -0.75
CA THR A 4 -1.44 0.84 -1.27
C THR A 4 -0.94 2.28 -1.36
N GLY A 5 0.37 2.51 -1.49
CA GLY A 5 0.96 3.84 -1.72
C GLY A 5 0.40 4.50 -2.97
N HIS A 6 0.44 3.78 -4.10
CA HIS A 6 -0.11 4.17 -5.41
C HIS A 6 -0.86 3.01 -6.09
N GLU A 7 -1.47 3.24 -7.26
CA GLU A 7 -2.21 2.20 -8.03
C GLU A 7 -1.32 1.07 -8.61
N SER A 8 -0.03 1.00 -8.27
CA SER A 8 0.96 0.08 -8.85
C SER A 8 0.57 -1.41 -8.71
N LEU A 9 -0.11 -1.77 -7.63
CA LEU A 9 -0.50 -3.14 -7.33
C LEU A 9 -1.92 -3.49 -7.80
N ALA A 10 -2.63 -2.58 -8.49
CA ALA A 10 -4.01 -2.83 -8.92
C ALA A 10 -4.15 -4.06 -9.84
N TYR A 11 -3.19 -4.30 -10.72
CA TYR A 11 -3.18 -5.50 -11.57
C TYR A 11 -2.97 -6.79 -10.76
N LEU A 12 -2.07 -6.75 -9.77
CA LEU A 12 -1.81 -7.87 -8.87
C LEU A 12 -3.06 -8.16 -8.03
N ALA A 13 -3.68 -7.11 -7.48
CA ALA A 13 -4.91 -7.21 -6.70
C ALA A 13 -6.03 -7.89 -7.50
N ARG A 14 -6.28 -7.40 -8.72
CA ARG A 14 -7.30 -7.97 -9.61
C ARG A 14 -7.01 -9.41 -10.01
N ARG A 15 -5.74 -9.77 -10.22
CA ARG A 15 -5.36 -11.12 -10.68
C ARG A 15 -5.53 -12.19 -9.61
N TYR A 16 -5.31 -11.82 -8.34
CA TYR A 16 -5.28 -12.73 -7.20
C TYR A 16 -6.45 -12.55 -6.22
N GLY A 17 -7.38 -11.63 -6.52
CA GLY A 17 -8.62 -11.47 -5.74
C GLY A 17 -8.45 -10.65 -4.46
N PHE A 18 -7.45 -9.77 -4.40
CA PHE A 18 -7.35 -8.80 -3.31
C PHE A 18 -8.31 -7.63 -3.55
N ASP A 19 -9.07 -7.26 -2.53
CA ASP A 19 -9.88 -6.03 -2.54
C ASP A 19 -8.99 -4.83 -2.20
N LEU A 20 -8.62 -4.08 -3.25
CA LEU A 20 -7.97 -2.77 -3.14
C LEU A 20 -9.04 -1.72 -2.84
N VAL A 21 -9.04 -1.16 -1.63
CA VAL A 21 -10.08 -0.22 -1.18
C VAL A 21 -9.68 1.26 -1.31
N GLY A 22 -8.41 1.54 -1.59
CA GLY A 22 -7.92 2.89 -1.86
C GLY A 22 -6.40 2.95 -2.01
N THR A 23 -5.89 4.14 -2.34
CA THR A 23 -4.46 4.44 -2.43
C THR A 23 -4.12 5.67 -1.60
N VAL A 24 -2.96 5.69 -0.94
CA VAL A 24 -2.48 6.84 -0.14
C VAL A 24 -2.34 8.08 -0.99
N VAL A 25 -1.81 7.94 -2.20
CA VAL A 25 -1.73 9.00 -3.19
C VAL A 25 -2.56 8.61 -4.42
N PRO A 26 -3.62 9.37 -4.77
CA PRO A 26 -4.37 9.12 -5.99
C PRO A 26 -3.48 9.40 -7.22
N GLY A 27 -3.11 8.35 -7.94
CA GLY A 27 -2.34 8.43 -9.20
C GLY A 27 -1.07 7.60 -9.23
N LEU A 28 -0.51 7.46 -10.43
CA LEU A 28 0.66 6.61 -10.73
C LEU A 28 2.02 7.26 -10.39
N SER A 29 2.03 8.48 -9.82
CA SER A 29 3.28 9.20 -9.52
C SER A 29 3.36 9.61 -8.06
N SER A 30 4.53 9.40 -7.45
CA SER A 30 4.89 9.92 -6.12
C SER A 30 5.01 11.45 -6.05
N ALA A 31 4.88 12.14 -7.18
CA ALA A 31 4.98 13.59 -7.30
C ALA A 31 3.66 14.35 -7.04
N SER A 32 2.54 13.64 -6.91
CA SER A 32 1.24 14.26 -6.60
C SER A 32 1.10 14.40 -5.09
N GLU A 33 1.19 15.62 -4.56
CA GLU A 33 0.84 15.88 -3.16
C GLU A 33 -0.64 15.59 -2.93
N VAL A 34 -0.93 14.83 -1.86
CA VAL A 34 -2.29 14.51 -1.41
C VAL A 34 -2.86 15.72 -0.68
N SER A 35 -4.04 16.18 -1.07
CA SER A 35 -4.71 17.25 -0.33
C SER A 35 -5.23 16.75 1.02
N ALA A 36 -5.37 17.65 1.99
CA ALA A 36 -5.91 17.29 3.31
C ALA A 36 -7.32 16.66 3.24
N GLY A 37 -8.13 17.05 2.25
CA GLY A 37 -9.47 16.48 2.04
C GLY A 37 -9.44 15.05 1.50
N GLU A 38 -8.51 14.74 0.59
CA GLU A 38 -8.32 13.38 0.08
C GLU A 38 -7.78 12.45 1.18
N LEU A 39 -6.86 12.96 2.02
CA LEU A 39 -6.35 12.21 3.17
C LEU A 39 -7.46 11.87 4.17
N ALA A 40 -8.35 12.83 4.47
CA ALA A 40 -9.50 12.61 5.34
C ALA A 40 -10.46 11.56 4.76
N ALA A 41 -10.78 11.65 3.46
CA ALA A 41 -11.63 10.67 2.80
C ALA A 41 -11.02 9.26 2.83
N LEU A 42 -9.70 9.14 2.64
CA LEU A 42 -9.00 7.86 2.73
C LEU A 42 -9.08 7.26 4.14
N LYS A 43 -8.89 8.08 5.17
CA LYS A 43 -9.03 7.65 6.58
C LYS A 43 -10.43 7.13 6.88
N ASP A 44 -11.46 7.83 6.41
CA ASP A 44 -12.85 7.39 6.58
C ASP A 44 -13.11 6.04 5.90
N VAL A 45 -12.54 5.82 4.71
CA VAL A 45 -12.64 4.53 4.00
C VAL A 45 -11.93 3.42 4.76
N ILE A 46 -10.70 3.65 5.24
CA ILE A 46 -9.91 2.68 6.02
C ILE A 46 -10.68 2.25 7.27
N ALA A 47 -11.23 3.21 8.02
CA ALA A 47 -12.01 2.93 9.22
C ALA A 47 -13.34 2.22 8.92
N THR A 48 -14.05 2.63 7.86
CA THR A 48 -15.36 2.06 7.51
C THR A 48 -15.25 0.64 6.95
N GLU A 49 -14.23 0.38 6.13
CA GLU A 49 -14.03 -0.91 5.48
C GLU A 49 -13.25 -1.91 6.35
N GLY A 50 -12.77 -1.48 7.53
CA GLY A 50 -12.00 -2.31 8.45
C GLY A 50 -10.69 -2.77 7.83
N VAL A 51 -9.89 -1.82 7.33
CA VAL A 51 -8.59 -2.14 6.74
C VAL A 51 -7.55 -2.24 7.85
N ASP A 52 -6.99 -3.43 8.00
CA ASP A 52 -5.99 -3.71 9.04
C ASP A 52 -4.57 -3.31 8.63
N VAL A 53 -4.28 -3.26 7.32
CA VAL A 53 -2.92 -3.02 6.80
C VAL A 53 -2.91 -2.03 5.62
N ILE A 54 -1.98 -1.08 5.68
CA ILE A 54 -1.62 -0.13 4.64
C ILE A 54 -0.25 -0.50 4.08
N PHE A 55 -0.18 -0.76 2.78
CA PHE A 55 1.08 -1.04 2.10
C PHE A 55 1.66 0.26 1.51
N SER A 56 2.75 0.78 2.07
CA SER A 56 3.46 1.91 1.47
C SER A 56 4.45 1.44 0.41
N GLU A 57 4.79 2.30 -0.54
CA GLU A 57 5.83 2.03 -1.53
C GLU A 57 7.00 2.99 -1.33
N VAL A 58 8.20 2.57 -1.76
CA VAL A 58 9.40 3.43 -1.78
C VAL A 58 9.08 4.76 -2.46
N GLY A 59 9.27 5.86 -1.74
CA GLY A 59 8.95 7.22 -2.20
C GLY A 59 7.59 7.77 -1.72
N THR A 60 6.77 6.96 -1.03
CA THR A 60 5.60 7.44 -0.30
C THR A 60 6.05 8.24 0.92
N PRO A 61 5.56 9.46 1.17
CA PRO A 61 5.95 10.23 2.34
C PRO A 61 5.55 9.53 3.65
N THR A 62 6.54 9.13 4.46
CA THR A 62 6.34 8.38 5.71
C THR A 62 5.39 9.09 6.69
N GLN A 63 5.49 10.42 6.78
CA GLN A 63 4.63 11.24 7.62
C GLN A 63 3.13 11.09 7.27
N VAL A 64 2.81 10.84 6.00
CA VAL A 64 1.41 10.66 5.57
C VAL A 64 0.91 9.28 6.00
N THR A 65 1.71 8.23 5.78
CA THR A 65 1.34 6.86 6.15
C THR A 65 1.25 6.68 7.66
N GLU A 66 2.15 7.28 8.43
CA GLU A 66 2.11 7.30 9.90
C GLU A 66 0.86 8.02 10.43
N ALA A 67 0.52 9.20 9.88
CA ALA A 67 -0.66 9.93 10.30
C ALA A 67 -1.98 9.19 10.00
N ILE A 68 -2.01 8.33 8.97
CA ILE A 68 -3.16 7.47 8.72
C ILE A 68 -3.18 6.32 9.74
N ALA A 69 -2.05 5.67 9.97
CA ALA A 69 -1.93 4.56 10.92
C ALA A 69 -2.33 4.98 12.35
N ASP A 70 -1.83 6.13 12.82
CA ASP A 70 -2.11 6.65 14.15
C ASP A 70 -3.61 6.93 14.39
N GLU A 71 -4.33 7.35 13.35
CA GLU A 71 -5.76 7.68 13.46
C GLU A 71 -6.69 6.50 13.19
N THR A 72 -6.24 5.52 12.41
CA THR A 72 -7.07 4.39 11.98
C THR A 72 -6.77 3.09 12.73
N GLY A 73 -5.58 3.00 13.36
CA GLY A 73 -5.07 1.79 14.00
C GLY A 73 -4.55 0.74 13.01
N ALA A 74 -4.46 1.06 11.72
CA ALA A 74 -3.94 0.15 10.70
C ALA A 74 -2.41 0.09 10.76
N ASP A 75 -1.85 -1.10 10.52
CA ASP A 75 -0.42 -1.31 10.42
C ASP A 75 0.12 -0.78 9.07
N VAL A 76 1.33 -0.23 9.06
CA VAL A 76 2.01 0.19 7.83
C VAL A 76 3.12 -0.80 7.49
N VAL A 77 3.05 -1.34 6.27
CA VAL A 77 4.07 -2.24 5.73
C VAL A 77 4.65 -1.63 4.47
N GLU A 78 5.94 -1.34 4.49
CA GLU A 78 6.64 -0.86 3.29
C GLU A 78 6.95 -2.02 2.34
N LEU A 79 6.59 -1.85 1.07
CA LEU A 79 6.89 -2.78 -0.01
C LEU A 79 7.93 -2.16 -0.96
N ASP A 80 8.96 -2.95 -1.27
CA ASP A 80 9.89 -2.60 -2.31
C ASP A 80 9.30 -3.01 -3.67
N THR A 81 8.91 -2.02 -4.48
CA THR A 81 8.30 -2.23 -5.80
C THR A 81 9.23 -1.88 -6.95
N HIS A 82 10.42 -1.36 -6.65
CA HIS A 82 11.31 -0.73 -7.64
C HIS A 82 12.67 -1.42 -7.78
N LEU A 83 13.11 -2.18 -6.78
CA LEU A 83 14.41 -2.83 -6.78
C LEU A 83 14.31 -4.33 -7.02
N LEU A 84 15.20 -4.83 -7.86
CA LEU A 84 15.42 -6.27 -7.96
C LEU A 84 16.25 -6.75 -6.76
N PRO A 85 16.01 -7.98 -6.26
CA PRO A 85 16.86 -8.61 -5.27
C PRO A 85 18.30 -8.77 -5.79
N PRO A 86 19.28 -9.05 -4.92
CA PRO A 86 20.70 -9.14 -5.30
C PRO A 86 21.01 -10.15 -6.41
N ASP A 87 20.14 -11.15 -6.60
CA ASP A 87 20.26 -12.15 -7.67
C ASP A 87 19.78 -11.62 -9.05
N GLY A 88 19.17 -10.43 -9.09
CA GLY A 88 18.64 -9.80 -10.29
C GLY A 88 17.38 -10.46 -10.86
N SER A 89 16.74 -11.37 -10.12
CA SER A 89 15.63 -12.19 -10.62
C SER A 89 14.28 -11.50 -10.42
N TYR A 90 13.53 -11.33 -11.51
CA TYR A 90 12.14 -10.86 -11.45
C TYR A 90 11.21 -11.89 -10.79
N GLU A 91 11.50 -13.18 -10.92
CA GLU A 91 10.73 -14.24 -10.25
C GLU A 91 10.92 -14.17 -8.73
N THR A 92 12.16 -13.97 -8.28
CA THR A 92 12.48 -13.79 -6.86
C THR A 92 11.80 -12.54 -6.32
N PHE A 93 11.91 -11.42 -7.04
CA PHE A 93 11.22 -10.16 -6.71
C PHE A 93 9.70 -10.37 -6.52
N MET A 94 9.03 -10.98 -7.49
CA MET A 94 7.58 -11.20 -7.40
C MET A 94 7.20 -12.16 -6.27
N THR A 95 8.04 -13.16 -5.99
CA THR A 95 7.81 -14.12 -4.90
C THR A 95 7.95 -13.46 -3.53
N GLU A 96 8.98 -12.64 -3.34
CA GLU A 96 9.21 -11.89 -2.11
C GLU A 96 8.11 -10.84 -1.88
N LEU A 97 7.74 -10.08 -2.92
CA LEU A 97 6.66 -9.09 -2.87
C LEU A 97 5.33 -9.73 -2.43
N VAL A 98 4.93 -10.83 -3.07
CA VAL A 98 3.69 -11.53 -2.72
C VAL A 98 3.78 -12.14 -1.30
N SER A 99 4.94 -12.67 -0.92
CA SER A 99 5.14 -13.23 0.42
C SER A 99 5.00 -12.17 1.51
N ALA A 100 5.50 -10.95 1.28
CA ALA A 100 5.35 -9.82 2.19
C ALA A 100 3.87 -9.44 2.35
N ILE A 101 3.14 -9.32 1.23
CA ILE A 101 1.69 -9.01 1.25
C ILE A 101 0.90 -10.06 2.03
N VAL A 102 1.13 -11.35 1.76
CA VAL A 102 0.40 -12.44 2.42
C VAL A 102 0.74 -12.50 3.91
N SER A 103 2.00 -12.30 4.29
CA SER A 103 2.43 -12.31 5.68
C SER A 103 1.75 -11.19 6.48
N ALA A 104 1.71 -9.99 5.92
CA ALA A 104 1.06 -8.85 6.55
C ALA A 104 -0.45 -9.04 6.71
N LEU A 105 -1.13 -9.63 5.71
CA LEU A 105 -2.58 -9.90 5.80
C LEU A 105 -2.96 -11.09 6.71
N SER A 106 -1.97 -11.87 7.16
CA SER A 106 -2.19 -13.03 8.04
C SER A 106 -1.85 -12.76 9.51
N SER A 107 -1.44 -11.52 9.83
CA SER A 107 -1.04 -11.05 11.16
C SER A 107 -2.26 -10.59 11.95
#